data_AF-A0A9D6EZ38-F1
#
_entry.id   AF-A0A9D6EZ38-F1
#
_cell.length_a   1.000
_cell.length_b   1.000
_cell.length_c   1.000
_cell.angle_alpha   90.00
_cell.angle_beta   90.00
_cell.angle_gamma   90.00
#
_symmetry.space_group_name_H-M   'P 1'
#
loop_
_entity.id
_entity.type
_entity.pdbx_description
1 polymer ?
#
loop_
_entity_poly.entity_id
_entity_poly.type
_entity_poly.pdbx_seq_one_letter_code
_entity_poly.pdbx_strand_id
1 'polypeptide(L)'
;MQDAQTLERIQRKYRALLPELDERRRRQWAAAEARELGWGGVSLVARATGLARPTITAGLRELEQCTTQREAQAARVRRPGGGRRLLTEADPGLLAALESLVEPVTRGDPESPLRWTCKSTRRLAQELVRQDHRVGARTVATLLHKAGYSLQANRKAREGLDHPDRNAQFEYINASVARALVDDQPAISVDTKKKELVGDFKNGGSEWRPRGEPEEVRVHDFLDKTSGKAIPYGVYDMVNNQGWVSVGITHDTAQFATNSIRRWWQEMGQARFPKAKELLITADGGGSNGHRTRLWKVSLQALADELGLALNVCHFPPGTSKWNKIEHRLFSFITMNWRGKPLVSLQTIVNLIANTTTGTGLIVKAALDTNHYDTEIKVSDEELARLQLQRHEFHGDWNYTITPRRKKKL
;
A
#
# COMPACT_ATOMS: atom_id res chain seq x y z
N MET A 1 -21.61 61.72 -39.58
CA MET A 1 -20.20 61.42 -39.90
C MET A 1 -19.35 61.15 -38.66
N GLN A 2 -19.49 61.91 -37.56
CA GLN A 2 -18.68 61.73 -36.34
C GLN A 2 -18.82 60.32 -35.69
N ASP A 3 -20.01 59.71 -35.73
CA ASP A 3 -20.22 58.38 -35.14
C ASP A 3 -19.49 57.25 -35.87
N ALA A 4 -19.31 57.36 -37.19
CA ALA A 4 -18.62 56.34 -38.00
C ALA A 4 -17.11 56.34 -37.72
N GLN A 5 -16.50 57.52 -37.66
CA GLN A 5 -15.09 57.68 -37.30
C GLN A 5 -14.81 57.22 -35.86
N THR A 6 -15.74 57.51 -34.94
CA THR A 6 -15.64 57.08 -33.53
C THR A 6 -15.73 55.56 -33.41
N LEU A 7 -16.63 54.93 -34.17
CA LEU A 7 -16.79 53.48 -34.21
C LEU A 7 -15.52 52.78 -34.72
N GLU A 8 -14.94 53.24 -35.82
CA GLU A 8 -13.68 52.68 -36.35
C GLU A 8 -12.52 52.84 -35.37
N ARG A 9 -12.44 53.98 -34.66
CA ARG A 9 -11.41 54.22 -33.64
C ARG A 9 -11.50 53.23 -32.49
N ILE A 10 -12.70 52.99 -31.97
CA ILE A 10 -12.93 52.03 -30.88
C ILE A 10 -12.63 50.61 -31.34
N GLN A 11 -13.06 50.24 -32.54
CA GLN A 11 -12.82 48.92 -33.11
C GLN A 11 -11.31 48.64 -33.27
N ARG A 12 -10.54 49.64 -33.70
CA ARG A 12 -9.08 49.54 -33.84
C ARG A 12 -8.40 49.32 -32.49
N LYS A 13 -8.73 50.14 -31.47
CA LYS A 13 -8.20 49.98 -30.12
C LYS A 13 -8.55 48.61 -29.52
N TYR A 14 -9.81 48.17 -29.69
CA TYR A 14 -10.27 46.91 -29.13
C TYR A 14 -9.55 45.71 -29.75
N ARG A 15 -9.38 45.70 -31.08
CA ARG A 15 -8.65 44.62 -31.78
C ARG A 15 -7.19 44.52 -31.36
N ALA A 16 -6.52 45.66 -31.13
CA ALA A 16 -5.13 45.68 -30.69
C ALA A 16 -4.93 45.03 -29.32
N LEU A 17 -5.88 45.22 -28.39
CA LEU A 17 -5.79 44.70 -27.02
C LEU A 17 -6.47 43.32 -26.85
N LEU A 18 -7.26 42.87 -27.83
CA LEU A 18 -8.05 41.64 -27.73
C LEU A 18 -7.27 40.39 -27.28
N PRO A 19 -6.02 40.15 -27.74
CA PRO A 19 -5.22 38.99 -27.32
C PRO A 19 -4.84 38.99 -25.84
N GLU A 20 -4.75 40.17 -25.21
CA GLU A 20 -4.24 40.34 -23.84
C GLU A 20 -5.35 40.52 -22.79
N LEU A 21 -6.59 40.75 -23.23
CA LEU A 21 -7.72 41.01 -22.36
C LEU A 21 -8.50 39.72 -22.05
N ASP A 22 -8.57 39.36 -20.78
CA ASP A 22 -9.53 38.37 -20.26
C ASP A 22 -10.99 38.91 -20.31
N GLU A 23 -11.96 38.04 -20.05
CA GLU A 23 -13.39 38.37 -20.11
C GLU A 23 -13.77 39.60 -19.25
N ARG A 24 -13.15 39.75 -18.09
CA ARG A 24 -13.40 40.88 -17.20
C ARG A 24 -12.76 42.16 -17.73
N ARG A 25 -11.50 42.10 -18.16
CA ARG A 25 -10.75 43.25 -18.69
C ARG A 25 -11.42 43.79 -19.96
N ARG A 26 -11.91 42.92 -20.84
CA ARG A 26 -12.71 43.31 -22.04
C ARG A 26 -13.94 44.13 -21.65
N ARG A 27 -14.66 43.66 -20.64
CA ARG A 27 -15.89 44.29 -20.15
C ARG A 27 -15.61 45.65 -19.48
N GLN A 28 -14.57 45.76 -18.67
CA GLN A 28 -14.20 47.02 -18.01
C GLN A 28 -13.66 48.05 -19.00
N TRP A 29 -12.86 47.62 -19.98
CA TRP A 29 -12.36 48.49 -21.04
C TRP A 29 -13.52 49.05 -21.88
N ALA A 30 -14.45 48.19 -22.30
CA ALA A 30 -15.63 48.63 -23.07
C ALA A 30 -16.53 49.57 -22.26
N ALA A 31 -16.67 49.35 -20.95
CA ALA A 31 -17.41 50.24 -20.07
C ALA A 31 -16.73 51.62 -19.92
N ALA A 32 -15.39 51.67 -19.85
CA ALA A 32 -14.65 52.92 -19.78
C ALA A 32 -14.86 53.76 -21.05
N GLU A 33 -14.72 53.17 -22.24
CA GLU A 33 -14.99 53.86 -23.50
C GLU A 33 -16.47 54.28 -23.63
N ALA A 34 -17.41 53.47 -23.13
CA ALA A 34 -18.83 53.82 -23.13
C ALA A 34 -19.16 55.01 -22.20
N ARG A 35 -18.45 55.13 -21.06
CA ARG A 35 -18.62 56.22 -20.11
C ARG A 35 -18.16 57.56 -20.68
N GLU A 36 -17.02 57.57 -21.35
CA GLU A 36 -16.45 58.79 -21.98
C GLU A 36 -17.34 59.33 -23.10
N LEU A 37 -18.04 58.45 -23.82
CA LEU A 37 -18.92 58.84 -24.94
C LEU A 37 -20.29 59.37 -24.48
N GLY A 38 -20.66 59.20 -23.20
CA GLY A 38 -21.92 59.68 -22.66
C GLY A 38 -23.16 59.04 -23.31
N TRP A 39 -24.14 59.86 -23.69
CA TRP A 39 -25.42 59.38 -24.21
C TRP A 39 -25.25 58.61 -25.54
N GLY A 40 -25.73 57.36 -25.58
CA GLY A 40 -25.56 56.47 -26.73
C GLY A 40 -24.23 55.68 -26.77
N GLY A 41 -23.29 55.97 -25.86
CA GLY A 41 -21.97 55.33 -25.81
C GLY A 41 -22.02 53.81 -25.71
N VAL A 42 -22.93 53.25 -24.90
CA VAL A 42 -23.11 51.79 -24.76
C VAL A 42 -23.50 51.13 -26.08
N SER A 43 -24.39 51.76 -26.85
CA SER A 43 -24.85 51.23 -28.14
C SER A 43 -23.75 51.31 -29.21
N LEU A 44 -22.94 52.37 -29.18
CA LEU A 44 -21.84 52.58 -30.11
C LEU A 44 -20.68 51.61 -29.84
N VAL A 45 -20.30 51.45 -28.56
CA VAL A 45 -19.25 50.51 -28.16
C VAL A 45 -19.69 49.06 -28.41
N ALA A 46 -20.95 48.70 -28.15
CA ALA A 46 -21.47 47.37 -28.48
C ALA A 46 -21.33 47.03 -29.96
N ARG A 47 -21.61 48.01 -30.84
CA ARG A 47 -21.42 47.85 -32.30
C ARG A 47 -19.94 47.74 -32.69
N ALA A 48 -19.05 48.46 -32.01
CA ALA A 48 -17.62 48.46 -32.32
C ALA A 48 -16.90 47.18 -31.84
N THR A 49 -17.28 46.64 -30.67
CA THR A 49 -16.59 45.51 -30.04
C THR A 49 -17.31 44.16 -30.21
N GLY A 50 -18.59 44.17 -30.59
CA GLY A 50 -19.43 42.96 -30.65
C GLY A 50 -19.88 42.46 -29.27
N LEU A 51 -19.59 43.19 -28.20
CA LEU A 51 -20.06 42.85 -26.85
C LEU A 51 -21.55 43.18 -26.68
N ALA A 52 -22.26 42.31 -25.96
CA ALA A 52 -23.65 42.56 -25.62
C ALA A 52 -23.79 43.82 -24.73
N ARG A 53 -24.83 44.65 -24.99
CA ARG A 53 -25.12 45.85 -24.18
C ARG A 53 -25.21 45.59 -22.67
N PRO A 54 -25.80 44.47 -22.19
CA PRO A 54 -25.81 44.13 -20.77
C PRO A 54 -24.40 43.93 -20.19
N THR A 55 -23.46 43.39 -20.97
CA THR A 55 -22.06 43.20 -20.56
C THR A 55 -21.39 44.54 -20.30
N ILE A 56 -21.54 45.52 -21.21
CA ILE A 56 -20.98 46.87 -21.06
C ILE A 56 -21.63 47.59 -19.87
N THR A 57 -22.94 47.46 -19.71
CA THR A 57 -23.69 48.05 -18.58
C THR A 57 -23.25 47.44 -17.24
N ALA A 58 -23.00 46.13 -17.20
CA ALA A 58 -22.43 45.47 -16.03
C ALA A 58 -21.01 45.97 -15.73
N GLY A 59 -20.21 46.24 -16.75
CA GLY A 59 -18.89 46.86 -16.59
C GLY A 59 -18.96 48.28 -16.03
N LEU A 60 -19.94 49.10 -16.43
CA LEU A 60 -20.13 50.45 -15.88
C LEU A 60 -20.40 50.41 -14.38
N ARG A 61 -21.30 49.52 -13.94
CA ARG A 61 -21.57 49.27 -12.52
C ARG A 61 -20.35 48.78 -11.75
N GLU A 62 -19.44 48.05 -12.39
CA GLU A 62 -18.18 47.62 -11.78
C GLU A 62 -17.15 48.75 -11.69
N LEU A 63 -17.17 49.72 -12.60
CA LEU A 63 -16.30 50.90 -12.55
C LEU A 63 -16.74 51.91 -11.48
N GLU A 64 -18.01 51.90 -11.10
CA GLU A 64 -18.59 52.71 -10.01
C GLU A 64 -18.25 52.19 -8.60
N GLN A 65 -17.75 50.94 -8.47
CA GLN A 65 -17.35 50.37 -7.18
C GLN A 65 -16.01 50.93 -6.69
N CYS A 66 -15.86 51.10 -5.37
CA CYS A 66 -14.60 51.51 -4.73
C CYS A 66 -13.43 50.59 -5.10
N THR A 67 -12.23 51.17 -5.23
CA THR A 67 -10.99 50.48 -5.64
C THR A 67 -10.72 49.20 -4.86
N THR A 68 -10.91 49.21 -3.54
CA THR A 68 -10.71 48.05 -2.65
C THR A 68 -11.64 46.86 -3.00
N GLN A 69 -12.88 47.12 -3.41
CA GLN A 69 -13.82 46.08 -3.86
C GLN A 69 -13.43 45.53 -5.23
N ARG A 70 -12.89 46.40 -6.10
CA ARG A 70 -12.42 46.01 -7.44
C ARG A 70 -11.18 45.12 -7.36
N GLU A 71 -10.26 45.40 -6.44
CA GLU A 71 -9.06 44.62 -6.14
C GLU A 71 -9.40 43.25 -5.54
N ALA A 72 -10.29 43.20 -4.53
CA ALA A 72 -10.73 41.94 -3.94
C ALA A 72 -11.40 41.00 -4.95
N GLN A 73 -12.17 41.56 -5.89
CA GLN A 73 -12.75 40.79 -6.98
C GLN A 73 -11.70 40.42 -8.06
N ALA A 74 -10.58 41.15 -8.20
CA ALA A 74 -9.52 40.92 -9.21
C ALA A 74 -8.77 39.61 -9.04
N ALA A 75 -8.75 39.06 -7.83
CA ALA A 75 -8.19 37.74 -7.55
C ALA A 75 -8.97 36.58 -8.23
N ARG A 76 -10.18 36.82 -8.76
CA ARG A 76 -11.00 35.78 -9.42
C ARG A 76 -11.63 36.30 -10.71
N VAL A 77 -11.46 35.54 -11.80
CA VAL A 77 -12.10 35.84 -13.09
C VAL A 77 -13.64 35.67 -13.02
N ARG A 78 -14.15 34.82 -12.12
CA ARG A 78 -15.58 34.56 -11.92
C ARG A 78 -16.04 34.93 -10.51
N ARG A 79 -17.28 35.42 -10.38
CA ARG A 79 -17.93 35.67 -9.08
C ARG A 79 -18.05 34.35 -8.28
N PRO A 80 -18.03 34.43 -6.93
CA PRO A 80 -18.41 33.30 -6.09
C PRO A 80 -19.77 32.73 -6.52
N GLY A 81 -19.89 31.40 -6.59
CA GLY A 81 -21.14 30.73 -7.01
C GLY A 81 -21.22 30.35 -8.49
N GLY A 82 -20.27 30.76 -9.34
CA GLY A 82 -20.20 30.35 -10.76
C GLY A 82 -19.51 29.00 -11.03
N GLY A 83 -19.37 28.17 -10.00
CA GLY A 83 -18.79 26.83 -10.08
C GLY A 83 -19.88 25.75 -10.13
N ARG A 84 -19.51 24.54 -10.54
CA ARG A 84 -20.40 23.37 -10.41
C ARG A 84 -20.83 23.25 -8.95
N ARG A 85 -22.14 23.24 -8.68
CA ARG A 85 -22.70 23.08 -7.33
C ARG A 85 -22.08 21.86 -6.67
N LEU A 86 -21.80 21.95 -5.37
CA LEU A 86 -21.23 20.83 -4.63
C LEU A 86 -22.22 19.66 -4.70
N LEU A 87 -21.72 18.43 -4.88
CA LEU A 87 -22.60 17.26 -4.99
C LEU A 87 -23.49 17.09 -3.75
N THR A 88 -23.00 17.52 -2.59
CA THR A 88 -23.73 17.56 -1.32
C THR A 88 -24.89 18.56 -1.29
N GLU A 89 -24.91 19.55 -2.19
CA GLU A 89 -26.03 20.50 -2.34
C GLU A 89 -27.09 19.97 -3.33
N ALA A 90 -26.68 19.13 -4.29
CA ALA A 90 -27.57 18.51 -5.26
C ALA A 90 -28.20 17.21 -4.73
N ASP A 91 -27.55 16.57 -3.78
CA ASP A 91 -27.94 15.30 -3.17
C ASP A 91 -27.80 15.39 -1.64
N PRO A 92 -28.87 15.86 -0.95
CA PRO A 92 -28.84 16.06 0.50
C PRO A 92 -28.70 14.74 1.29
N GLY A 93 -29.13 13.61 0.71
CA GLY A 93 -29.09 12.29 1.35
C GLY A 93 -27.72 11.63 1.31
N LEU A 94 -26.83 12.07 0.42
CA LEU A 94 -25.51 11.48 0.20
C LEU A 94 -24.66 11.37 1.46
N LEU A 95 -24.67 12.40 2.32
CA LEU A 95 -23.84 12.41 3.54
C LEU A 95 -24.36 11.38 4.54
N ALA A 96 -25.68 11.34 4.77
CA ALA A 96 -26.31 10.36 5.65
C ALA A 96 -26.17 8.92 5.15
N ALA A 97 -26.26 8.71 3.83
CA ALA A 97 -26.02 7.40 3.22
C ALA A 97 -24.55 6.96 3.36
N LEU A 98 -23.60 7.89 3.20
CA LEU A 98 -22.18 7.63 3.41
C LEU A 98 -21.88 7.30 4.88
N GLU A 99 -22.45 8.05 5.82
CA GLU A 99 -22.31 7.79 7.27
C GLU A 99 -22.90 6.44 7.67
N SER A 100 -24.09 6.09 7.18
CA SER A 100 -24.71 4.77 7.40
C SER A 100 -23.86 3.61 6.88
N LEU A 101 -23.12 3.83 5.78
CA LEU A 101 -22.18 2.84 5.24
C LEU A 101 -20.87 2.73 6.02
N VAL A 102 -20.52 3.74 6.83
CA VAL A 102 -19.26 3.85 7.58
C VAL A 102 -19.44 3.50 9.06
N GLU A 103 -20.56 3.91 9.65
CA GLU A 103 -20.96 3.63 11.03
C GLU A 103 -22.40 3.10 11.06
N PRO A 104 -22.62 1.77 11.09
CA PRO A 104 -23.93 1.26 11.40
C PRO A 104 -24.28 1.65 12.84
N VAL A 105 -25.45 2.29 13.00
CA VAL A 105 -25.94 2.98 14.23
C VAL A 105 -26.10 2.05 15.44
N THR A 106 -25.86 0.74 15.31
CA THR A 106 -26.05 -0.24 16.38
C THR A 106 -24.80 -1.07 16.61
N ARG A 107 -24.03 -0.72 17.65
CA ARG A 107 -23.05 -1.64 18.24
C ARG A 107 -23.80 -2.84 18.82
N GLY A 108 -23.82 -3.96 18.09
CA GLY A 108 -24.18 -5.26 18.68
C GLY A 108 -25.27 -6.08 18.00
N ASP A 109 -25.82 -5.66 16.86
CA ASP A 109 -26.81 -6.49 16.15
C ASP A 109 -26.12 -7.70 15.46
N PRO A 110 -26.52 -8.96 15.72
CA PRO A 110 -26.00 -10.15 15.06
C PRO A 110 -26.35 -10.26 13.56
N GLU A 111 -27.39 -9.57 13.08
CA GLU A 111 -27.92 -9.77 11.72
C GLU A 111 -27.50 -8.72 10.69
N SER A 112 -26.67 -7.74 11.06
CA SER A 112 -26.22 -6.71 10.11
C SER A 112 -25.09 -7.24 9.20
N PRO A 113 -25.26 -7.31 7.86
CA PRO A 113 -24.34 -8.04 6.95
C PRO A 113 -22.95 -7.43 6.75
N LEU A 114 -22.66 -6.28 7.37
CA LEU A 114 -21.45 -5.50 7.11
C LEU A 114 -20.77 -5.10 8.42
N ARG A 115 -20.16 -6.09 9.05
CA ARG A 115 -19.20 -5.88 10.13
C ARG A 115 -17.84 -5.46 9.52
N TRP A 116 -17.34 -4.31 10.00
CA TRP A 116 -16.00 -3.74 9.82
C TRP A 116 -15.75 -3.05 8.47
N THR A 117 -15.49 -1.75 8.52
CA THR A 117 -15.21 -0.86 7.38
C THR A 117 -13.82 -1.10 6.77
N CYS A 118 -13.62 -2.29 6.19
CA CYS A 118 -12.56 -2.57 5.21
C CYS A 118 -12.98 -2.19 3.78
N LYS A 119 -13.93 -1.24 3.61
CA LYS A 119 -14.40 -0.83 2.29
C LYS A 119 -13.51 0.30 1.77
N SER A 120 -12.85 0.04 0.64
CA SER A 120 -12.11 1.08 -0.08
C SER A 120 -13.06 2.19 -0.54
N THR A 121 -12.52 3.39 -0.77
CA THR A 121 -13.28 4.54 -1.30
C THR A 121 -13.98 4.23 -2.63
N ARG A 122 -13.45 3.29 -3.42
CA ARG A 122 -14.10 2.77 -4.64
C ARG A 122 -15.33 1.91 -4.34
N ARG A 123 -15.27 1.04 -3.33
CA ARG A 123 -16.43 0.22 -2.92
C ARG A 123 -17.52 1.06 -2.27
N LEU A 124 -17.16 2.05 -1.47
CA LEU A 124 -18.12 3.02 -0.91
C LEU A 124 -18.83 3.82 -2.02
N ALA A 125 -18.08 4.26 -3.04
CA ALA A 125 -18.68 4.93 -4.20
C ALA A 125 -19.64 4.02 -4.97
N GLN A 126 -19.29 2.75 -5.19
CA GLN A 126 -20.17 1.79 -5.87
C GLN A 126 -21.46 1.52 -5.10
N GLU A 127 -21.38 1.43 -3.78
CA GLU A 127 -22.55 1.19 -2.94
C GLU A 127 -23.47 2.41 -2.87
N LEU A 128 -22.90 3.61 -2.80
CA LEU A 128 -23.65 4.86 -2.91
C LEU A 128 -24.34 4.98 -4.28
N VAL A 129 -23.66 4.60 -5.37
CA VAL A 129 -24.27 4.55 -6.71
C VAL A 129 -25.43 3.55 -6.77
N ARG A 130 -25.38 2.44 -6.03
CA ARG A 130 -26.50 1.49 -5.93
C ARG A 130 -27.69 2.04 -5.14
N GLN A 131 -27.44 2.96 -4.21
CA GLN A 131 -28.46 3.69 -3.45
C GLN A 131 -28.91 4.98 -4.18
N ASP A 132 -28.67 5.06 -5.49
CA ASP A 132 -29.02 6.18 -6.38
C ASP A 132 -28.24 7.50 -6.15
N HIS A 133 -27.14 7.44 -5.40
CA HIS A 133 -26.23 8.58 -5.21
C HIS A 133 -25.07 8.54 -6.22
N ARG A 134 -25.08 9.42 -7.23
CA ARG A 134 -24.07 9.43 -8.32
C ARG A 134 -22.72 10.01 -7.88
N VAL A 135 -21.89 9.22 -7.19
CA VAL A 135 -20.58 9.66 -6.68
C VAL A 135 -19.38 8.85 -7.20
N GLY A 136 -18.23 9.52 -7.32
CA GLY A 136 -16.94 8.88 -7.61
C GLY A 136 -16.06 8.70 -6.37
N ALA A 137 -15.10 7.78 -6.42
CA ALA A 137 -14.22 7.44 -5.30
C ALA A 137 -13.43 8.65 -4.73
N ARG A 138 -13.07 9.62 -5.58
CA ARG A 138 -12.36 10.84 -5.16
C ARG A 138 -13.28 11.79 -4.38
N THR A 139 -14.55 11.86 -4.77
CA THR A 139 -15.58 12.61 -4.03
C THR A 139 -15.83 11.97 -2.67
N VAL A 140 -15.95 10.63 -2.61
CA VAL A 140 -16.08 9.89 -1.35
C VAL A 140 -14.89 10.13 -0.42
N ALA A 141 -13.65 10.06 -0.93
CA ALA A 141 -12.46 10.37 -0.13
C ALA A 141 -12.50 11.80 0.44
N THR A 142 -12.92 12.76 -0.38
CA THR A 142 -13.04 14.17 0.04
C THR A 142 -14.12 14.36 1.11
N LEU A 143 -15.26 13.67 0.99
CA LEU A 143 -16.35 13.72 1.96
C LEU A 143 -15.95 13.06 3.29
N LEU A 144 -15.28 11.91 3.25
CA LEU A 144 -14.73 11.26 4.44
C LEU A 144 -13.76 12.18 5.19
N HIS A 145 -12.83 12.82 4.48
CA HIS A 145 -11.91 13.78 5.10
C HIS A 145 -12.62 15.00 5.71
N LYS A 146 -13.65 15.52 5.04
CA LYS A 146 -14.47 16.64 5.58
C LYS A 146 -15.27 16.23 6.82
N ALA A 147 -15.73 14.98 6.88
CA ALA A 147 -16.42 14.41 8.03
C ALA A 147 -15.46 13.96 9.15
N GLY A 148 -14.16 14.27 9.06
CA GLY A 148 -13.18 13.95 10.10
C GLY A 148 -12.63 12.52 10.05
N TYR A 149 -13.06 11.71 9.08
CA TYR A 149 -12.49 10.38 8.86
C TYR A 149 -11.12 10.46 8.21
N SER A 150 -10.23 9.57 8.63
CA SER A 150 -8.91 9.39 8.06
C SER A 150 -8.62 7.89 7.89
N LEU A 151 -7.68 7.56 7.00
CA LEU A 151 -7.21 6.19 6.84
C LEU A 151 -6.45 5.78 8.11
N GLN A 152 -7.16 5.09 9.00
CA GLN A 152 -6.59 4.55 10.22
C GLN A 152 -6.27 3.06 9.99
N ALA A 153 -5.01 2.70 10.14
CA ALA A 153 -4.64 1.29 10.24
C ALA A 153 -5.04 0.79 11.64
N ASN A 154 -5.56 -0.44 11.74
CA ASN A 154 -5.80 -1.07 13.04
C ASN A 154 -4.47 -1.12 13.83
N ARG A 155 -4.37 -0.32 14.89
CA ARG A 155 -3.23 -0.38 15.81
C ARG A 155 -3.47 -1.54 16.77
N LYS A 156 -2.71 -2.63 16.63
CA LYS A 156 -2.56 -3.64 17.69
C LYS A 156 -1.91 -2.96 18.90
N ALA A 157 -2.71 -2.40 19.81
CA ALA A 157 -2.27 -1.70 21.01
C ALA A 157 -2.28 -2.59 22.27
N ARG A 158 -2.49 -3.91 22.11
CA ARG A 158 -2.58 -4.88 23.21
C ARG A 158 -1.42 -5.90 23.23
N GLU A 159 -0.32 -5.63 22.54
CA GLU A 159 0.92 -6.43 22.69
C GLU A 159 2.00 -5.56 23.31
N GLY A 160 2.24 -5.76 24.61
CA GLY A 160 3.49 -5.45 25.31
C GLY A 160 3.85 -3.97 25.47
N LEU A 161 4.25 -3.60 26.69
CA LEU A 161 4.88 -2.32 27.02
C LEU A 161 5.93 -1.91 25.98
N ASP A 162 6.00 -0.61 25.64
CA ASP A 162 7.07 -0.02 24.83
C ASP A 162 8.42 -0.53 25.36
N HIS A 163 9.04 -1.48 24.65
CA HIS A 163 10.39 -1.92 25.00
C HIS A 163 11.31 -0.72 24.75
N PRO A 164 12.04 -0.22 25.78
CA PRO A 164 12.83 1.01 25.67
C PRO A 164 13.83 0.94 24.49
N ASP A 165 14.35 -0.26 24.22
CA ASP A 165 15.33 -0.48 23.15
C ASP A 165 14.73 -0.81 21.78
N ARG A 166 13.41 -0.70 21.58
CA ARG A 166 12.78 -1.04 20.29
C ARG A 166 13.39 -0.24 19.15
N ASN A 167 13.54 1.08 19.32
CA ASN A 167 14.10 1.94 18.28
C ASN A 167 15.57 1.64 18.02
N ALA A 168 16.36 1.43 19.08
CA ALA A 168 17.77 1.08 18.98
C ALA A 168 17.98 -0.26 18.22
N GLN A 169 17.11 -1.26 18.45
CA GLN A 169 17.14 -2.50 17.69
C GLN A 169 16.79 -2.32 16.21
N PHE A 170 15.86 -1.42 15.87
CA PHE A 170 15.59 -1.10 14.46
C PHE A 170 16.77 -0.40 13.79
N GLU A 171 17.40 0.56 14.48
CA GLU A 171 18.60 1.24 14.00
C GLU A 171 19.75 0.25 13.79
N TYR A 172 19.94 -0.68 14.73
CA TYR A 172 20.93 -1.75 14.61
C TYR A 172 20.69 -2.66 13.39
N ILE A 173 19.45 -3.10 13.17
CA ILE A 173 19.09 -3.92 12.01
C ILE A 173 19.32 -3.14 10.71
N ASN A 174 18.88 -1.88 10.66
CA ASN A 174 19.06 -1.04 9.48
C ASN A 174 20.55 -0.80 9.16
N ALA A 175 21.37 -0.53 10.18
CA ALA A 175 22.82 -0.39 10.01
C ALA A 175 23.46 -1.70 9.52
N SER A 176 23.03 -2.85 10.06
CA SER A 176 23.51 -4.17 9.63
C SER A 176 23.16 -4.46 8.17
N VAL A 177 21.94 -4.14 7.74
CA VAL A 177 21.49 -4.29 6.35
C VAL A 177 22.25 -3.32 5.44
N ALA A 178 22.44 -2.07 5.85
CA ALA A 178 23.21 -1.09 5.08
C ALA A 178 24.66 -1.55 4.87
N ARG A 179 25.30 -2.10 5.91
CA ARG A 179 26.65 -2.68 5.80
C ARG A 179 26.69 -3.85 4.82
N ALA A 180 25.76 -4.79 4.94
CA ALA A 180 25.68 -5.93 4.02
C ALA A 180 25.51 -5.48 2.56
N LEU A 181 24.70 -4.45 2.30
CA LEU A 181 24.54 -3.86 0.97
C LEU A 181 25.82 -3.22 0.42
N VAL A 182 26.56 -2.50 1.27
CA VAL A 182 27.84 -1.88 0.88
C VAL A 182 28.90 -2.93 0.56
N ASP A 183 28.92 -4.03 1.33
CA ASP A 183 29.90 -5.12 1.19
C ASP A 183 29.49 -6.17 0.13
N ASP A 184 28.43 -5.91 -0.64
CA ASP A 184 27.85 -6.83 -1.64
C ASP A 184 27.53 -8.23 -1.05
N GLN A 185 27.10 -8.25 0.21
CA GLN A 185 26.69 -9.46 0.92
C GLN A 185 25.17 -9.61 0.87
N PRO A 186 24.67 -10.86 0.77
CA PRO A 186 23.24 -11.11 0.78
C PRO A 186 22.60 -10.72 2.12
N ALA A 187 21.44 -10.06 2.04
CA ALA A 187 20.61 -9.70 3.19
C ALA A 187 19.16 -10.13 2.96
N ILE A 188 18.69 -11.08 3.77
CA ILE A 188 17.37 -11.69 3.65
C ILE A 188 16.50 -11.42 4.87
N SER A 189 15.21 -11.30 4.61
CA SER A 189 14.14 -11.19 5.61
C SER A 189 13.30 -12.46 5.54
N VAL A 190 13.13 -13.15 6.66
CA VAL A 190 12.51 -14.48 6.72
C VAL A 190 11.37 -14.50 7.71
N ASP A 191 10.29 -15.21 7.36
CA ASP A 191 9.14 -15.40 8.23
C ASP A 191 8.24 -16.55 7.73
N THR A 192 7.43 -17.12 8.63
CA THR A 192 6.39 -18.09 8.26
C THR A 192 5.05 -17.38 8.11
N LYS A 193 4.42 -17.51 6.95
CA LYS A 193 3.04 -17.07 6.77
C LYS A 193 2.09 -17.96 7.57
N LYS A 194 0.95 -17.39 8.01
CA LYS A 194 -0.16 -18.15 8.61
C LYS A 194 -0.45 -19.42 7.77
N LYS A 195 -0.63 -20.55 8.47
CA LYS A 195 -0.99 -21.83 7.86
C LYS A 195 -2.31 -21.69 7.10
N GLU A 196 -2.32 -22.13 5.85
CA GLU A 196 -3.50 -22.11 4.99
C GLU A 196 -4.09 -23.51 4.87
N LEU A 197 -5.42 -23.59 4.79
CA LEU A 197 -6.14 -24.83 4.56
C LEU A 197 -6.18 -25.10 3.05
N VAL A 198 -5.77 -26.31 2.64
CA VAL A 198 -5.82 -26.72 1.24
C VAL A 198 -7.14 -27.44 0.98
N GLY A 199 -7.92 -26.95 0.03
CA GLY A 199 -9.24 -27.46 -0.33
C GLY A 199 -10.15 -26.37 -0.91
N ASP A 200 -11.38 -26.75 -1.23
CA ASP A 200 -12.45 -25.87 -1.75
C ASP A 200 -13.00 -24.92 -0.67
N PHE A 201 -12.11 -24.24 0.05
CA PHE A 201 -12.47 -23.32 1.12
C PHE A 201 -12.72 -21.93 0.56
N LYS A 202 -13.72 -21.25 1.13
CA LYS A 202 -14.08 -19.88 0.76
C LYS A 202 -12.99 -18.91 1.20
N ASN A 203 -12.09 -18.55 0.28
CA ASN A 203 -11.16 -17.46 0.50
C ASN A 203 -11.84 -16.11 0.31
N GLY A 204 -11.72 -15.23 1.31
CA GLY A 204 -12.29 -13.88 1.25
C GLY A 204 -11.79 -13.09 0.04
N GLY A 205 -12.69 -12.71 -0.86
CA GLY A 205 -12.38 -11.97 -2.08
C GLY A 205 -13.49 -12.09 -3.12
N SER A 206 -13.37 -11.36 -4.22
CA SER A 206 -14.30 -11.47 -5.36
C SER A 206 -13.49 -11.28 -6.64
N GLU A 207 -13.52 -12.27 -7.51
CA GLU A 207 -12.89 -12.23 -8.84
C GLU A 207 -13.97 -12.05 -9.91
N TRP A 208 -13.63 -11.39 -11.01
CA TRP A 208 -14.56 -11.21 -12.13
C TRP A 208 -14.67 -12.52 -12.90
N ARG A 209 -15.90 -13.06 -13.03
CA ARG A 209 -16.24 -14.23 -13.83
C ARG A 209 -17.43 -13.97 -14.75
N PRO A 210 -17.59 -14.75 -15.83
CA PRO A 210 -18.81 -14.76 -16.63
C PRO A 210 -20.06 -14.90 -15.77
N ARG A 211 -21.11 -14.16 -16.12
CA ARG A 211 -22.36 -14.12 -15.36
C ARG A 211 -23.01 -15.51 -15.38
N GLY A 212 -23.20 -16.12 -14.21
CA GLY A 212 -23.87 -17.42 -14.07
C GLY A 212 -22.94 -18.60 -13.76
N GLU A 213 -21.62 -18.38 -13.69
CA GLU A 213 -20.62 -19.44 -13.41
C GLU A 213 -19.81 -19.13 -12.13
N PRO A 214 -20.43 -19.13 -10.94
CA PRO A 214 -19.68 -19.07 -9.69
C PRO A 214 -18.86 -20.35 -9.51
N GLU A 215 -17.65 -20.23 -8.96
CA GLU A 215 -16.88 -21.40 -8.55
C GLU A 215 -17.49 -21.95 -7.27
N GLU A 216 -17.94 -23.20 -7.31
CA GLU A 216 -18.52 -23.87 -6.15
C GLU A 216 -17.43 -24.17 -5.12
N VAL A 217 -17.64 -23.67 -3.89
CA VAL A 217 -16.74 -23.92 -2.74
C VAL A 217 -17.55 -24.55 -1.62
N ARG A 218 -16.92 -25.45 -0.83
CA ARG A 218 -17.59 -26.15 0.27
C ARG A 218 -18.00 -25.17 1.37
N VAL A 219 -19.21 -25.36 1.88
CA VAL A 219 -19.88 -24.48 2.86
C VAL A 219 -19.37 -24.69 4.30
N HIS A 220 -18.68 -25.80 4.58
CA HIS A 220 -18.23 -26.15 5.92
C HIS A 220 -16.71 -26.36 6.02
N ASP A 221 -16.10 -25.71 7.01
CA ASP A 221 -14.68 -25.78 7.40
C ASP A 221 -14.30 -27.12 8.07
N PHE A 222 -14.75 -28.26 7.55
CA PHE A 222 -14.31 -29.56 8.06
C PHE A 222 -13.04 -30.00 7.35
N LEU A 223 -11.97 -30.21 8.14
CA LEU A 223 -10.74 -30.84 7.68
C LEU A 223 -11.07 -32.25 7.15
N ASP A 224 -11.06 -32.41 5.83
CA ASP A 224 -10.89 -33.74 5.25
C ASP A 224 -9.49 -34.22 5.69
N LYS A 225 -9.43 -35.36 6.39
CA LYS A 225 -8.18 -35.95 6.90
C LYS A 225 -7.15 -36.28 5.79
N THR A 226 -7.56 -36.17 4.52
CA THR A 226 -6.77 -36.38 3.31
C THR A 226 -6.32 -35.07 2.63
N SER A 227 -6.86 -33.91 2.99
CA SER A 227 -6.51 -32.61 2.42
C SER A 227 -5.56 -31.85 3.35
N GLY A 228 -4.27 -31.80 2.97
CA GLY A 228 -3.18 -31.30 3.82
C GLY A 228 -3.27 -29.82 4.21
N LYS A 229 -2.50 -29.41 5.21
CA LYS A 229 -2.25 -27.99 5.53
C LYS A 229 -1.06 -27.51 4.71
N ALA A 230 -1.13 -26.31 4.16
CA ALA A 230 0.00 -25.66 3.50
C ALA A 230 0.62 -24.64 4.46
N ILE A 231 1.94 -24.73 4.64
CA ILE A 231 2.73 -23.84 5.49
C ILE A 231 3.69 -23.07 4.58
N PRO A 232 3.36 -21.84 4.17
CA PRO A 232 4.25 -21.04 3.33
C PRO A 232 5.33 -20.40 4.20
N TYR A 233 6.59 -20.80 3.99
CA TYR A 233 7.75 -20.13 4.59
C TYR A 233 8.42 -19.26 3.54
N GLY A 234 8.54 -17.97 3.84
CA GLY A 234 9.06 -16.99 2.91
C GLY A 234 10.50 -16.58 3.23
N VAL A 235 11.27 -16.34 2.17
CA VAL A 235 12.59 -15.73 2.20
C VAL A 235 12.57 -14.56 1.22
N TYR A 236 12.73 -13.35 1.70
CA TYR A 236 12.75 -12.13 0.89
C TYR A 236 14.17 -11.55 0.82
N ASP A 237 14.74 -11.54 -0.38
CA ASP A 237 15.99 -10.86 -0.69
C ASP A 237 15.74 -9.35 -0.76
N MET A 238 16.29 -8.63 0.24
CA MET A 238 16.14 -7.19 0.39
C MET A 238 16.98 -6.39 -0.61
N VAL A 239 17.99 -7.00 -1.22
CA VAL A 239 18.90 -6.37 -2.18
C VAL A 239 18.27 -6.34 -3.56
N ASN A 240 17.76 -7.49 -4.02
CA ASN A 240 17.29 -7.66 -5.39
C ASN A 240 15.76 -7.57 -5.55
N ASN A 241 15.02 -7.35 -4.45
CA ASN A 241 13.56 -7.35 -4.43
C ASN A 241 12.99 -8.66 -4.99
N GLN A 242 13.47 -9.79 -4.49
CA GLN A 242 13.03 -11.13 -4.91
C GLN A 242 12.56 -11.95 -3.71
N GLY A 243 11.59 -12.82 -3.93
CA GLY A 243 11.06 -13.73 -2.92
C GLY A 243 11.23 -15.18 -3.31
N TRP A 244 11.61 -16.02 -2.36
CA TRP A 244 11.42 -17.46 -2.43
C TRP A 244 10.38 -17.87 -1.39
N VAL A 245 9.49 -18.80 -1.75
CA VAL A 245 8.54 -19.39 -0.80
C VAL A 245 8.57 -20.90 -0.89
N SER A 246 8.93 -21.55 0.21
CA SER A 246 8.76 -22.99 0.37
C SER A 246 7.37 -23.27 0.92
N VAL A 247 6.61 -24.14 0.27
CA VAL A 247 5.31 -24.59 0.76
C VAL A 247 5.48 -25.93 1.46
N GLY A 248 5.49 -25.93 2.78
CA GLY A 248 5.59 -27.14 3.60
C GLY A 248 4.23 -27.81 3.81
N ILE A 249 4.24 -29.13 3.97
CA ILE A 249 3.03 -29.97 4.14
C ILE A 249 2.90 -30.60 5.53
N THR A 250 3.92 -30.49 6.37
CA THR A 250 4.00 -31.14 7.68
C THR A 250 3.91 -30.13 8.83
N HIS A 251 5.04 -29.62 9.30
CA HIS A 251 5.13 -28.77 10.48
C HIS A 251 6.04 -27.57 10.23
N ASP A 252 5.70 -26.45 10.87
CA ASP A 252 6.54 -25.26 10.89
C ASP A 252 7.62 -25.42 11.97
N THR A 253 8.76 -25.98 11.59
CA THR A 253 9.89 -26.25 12.49
C THR A 253 11.10 -25.42 12.12
N ALA A 254 12.05 -25.27 13.05
CA ALA A 254 13.32 -24.60 12.77
C ALA A 254 14.07 -25.23 11.59
N GLN A 255 14.00 -26.55 11.43
CA GLN A 255 14.59 -27.26 10.30
C GLN A 255 13.93 -26.85 8.98
N PHE A 256 12.58 -26.74 8.95
CA PHE A 256 11.86 -26.26 7.77
C PHE A 256 12.23 -24.82 7.40
N ALA A 257 12.36 -23.94 8.40
CA ALA A 257 12.82 -22.57 8.20
C ALA A 257 14.22 -22.52 7.57
N THR A 258 15.18 -23.28 8.13
CA THR A 258 16.55 -23.34 7.57
C THR A 258 16.62 -24.00 6.19
N ASN A 259 15.80 -25.02 5.93
CA ASN A 259 15.71 -25.63 4.60
C ASN A 259 15.15 -24.66 3.56
N SER A 260 14.23 -23.78 3.96
CA SER A 260 13.71 -22.73 3.08
C SER A 260 14.78 -21.70 2.71
N ILE A 261 15.65 -21.34 3.65
CA ILE A 261 16.82 -20.50 3.40
C ILE A 261 17.82 -21.23 2.49
N ARG A 262 18.09 -22.51 2.73
CA ARG A 262 18.93 -23.36 1.86
C ARG A 262 18.43 -23.36 0.42
N ARG A 263 17.14 -23.60 0.20
CA ARG A 263 16.55 -23.61 -1.15
C ARG A 263 16.64 -22.26 -1.83
N TRP A 264 16.34 -21.17 -1.11
CA TRP A 264 16.54 -19.82 -1.64
C TRP A 264 17.99 -19.60 -2.07
N TRP A 265 18.97 -20.02 -1.26
CA TRP A 265 20.38 -19.87 -1.60
C TRP A 265 20.73 -20.66 -2.87
N GLN A 266 20.34 -21.94 -2.97
CA GLN A 266 20.64 -22.78 -4.13
C GLN A 266 19.99 -22.29 -5.43
N GLU A 267 18.74 -21.85 -5.36
CA GLU A 267 17.92 -21.52 -6.55
C GLU A 267 18.06 -20.06 -7.01
N MET A 268 18.50 -19.18 -6.12
CA MET A 268 18.50 -17.73 -6.37
C MET A 268 19.76 -17.05 -5.83
N GLY A 269 20.10 -17.28 -4.55
CA GLY A 269 21.16 -16.54 -3.87
C GLY A 269 22.57 -16.79 -4.41
N GLN A 270 22.95 -18.05 -4.63
CA GLN A 270 24.32 -18.45 -4.97
C GLN A 270 24.80 -17.86 -6.30
N ALA A 271 23.93 -17.87 -7.32
CA ALA A 271 24.25 -17.28 -8.62
C ALA A 271 24.38 -15.75 -8.56
N ARG A 272 23.70 -15.11 -7.59
CA ARG A 272 23.68 -13.65 -7.44
C ARG A 272 24.81 -13.12 -6.57
N PHE A 273 25.19 -13.88 -5.55
CA PHE A 273 26.25 -13.50 -4.62
C PHE A 273 27.40 -14.51 -4.65
N PRO A 274 28.12 -14.66 -5.78
CA PRO A 274 29.16 -15.67 -5.93
C PRO A 274 30.39 -15.46 -5.03
N LYS A 275 30.56 -14.24 -4.51
CA LYS A 275 31.64 -13.86 -3.59
C LYS A 275 31.17 -13.66 -2.15
N ALA A 276 29.95 -14.09 -1.82
CA ALA A 276 29.44 -13.98 -0.47
C ALA A 276 30.35 -14.73 0.51
N LYS A 277 30.62 -14.09 1.63
CA LYS A 277 31.29 -14.68 2.81
C LYS A 277 30.33 -14.75 4.00
N GLU A 278 29.32 -13.89 3.99
CA GLU A 278 28.36 -13.75 5.07
C GLU A 278 26.94 -13.64 4.51
N LEU A 279 25.96 -14.07 5.30
CA LEU A 279 24.53 -13.92 5.01
C LEU A 279 23.86 -13.27 6.21
N LEU A 280 23.27 -12.09 5.99
CA LEU A 280 22.47 -11.41 7.00
C LEU A 280 21.02 -11.91 6.93
N ILE A 281 20.49 -12.36 8.06
CA ILE A 281 19.14 -12.89 8.23
C ILE A 281 18.41 -12.04 9.26
N THR A 282 17.35 -11.35 8.82
CA THR A 282 16.42 -10.67 9.74
C THR A 282 15.17 -11.51 9.93
N ALA A 283 14.84 -11.86 11.17
CA ALA A 283 13.75 -12.77 11.49
C ALA A 283 12.88 -12.23 12.62
N ASP A 284 11.63 -12.69 12.68
CA ASP A 284 10.77 -12.43 13.83
C ASP A 284 11.27 -13.20 15.06
N GLY A 285 10.96 -12.68 16.26
CA GLY A 285 11.43 -13.25 17.51
C GLY A 285 10.67 -14.49 18.00
N GLY A 286 9.67 -14.99 17.26
CA GLY A 286 8.75 -16.06 17.66
C GLY A 286 8.68 -17.22 16.66
N GLY A 287 7.99 -18.31 17.03
CA GLY A 287 7.78 -19.45 16.13
C GLY A 287 9.03 -20.30 15.85
N SER A 288 9.12 -20.86 14.64
CA SER A 288 10.18 -21.78 14.21
C SER A 288 11.56 -21.12 14.13
N ASN A 289 11.61 -19.81 13.86
CA ASN A 289 12.79 -18.97 13.79
C ASN A 289 12.98 -18.10 15.05
N GLY A 290 12.35 -18.45 16.18
CA GLY A 290 12.44 -17.68 17.41
C GLY A 290 13.86 -17.65 18.02
N HIS A 291 14.24 -16.50 18.58
CA HIS A 291 15.57 -16.28 19.20
C HIS A 291 15.90 -17.23 20.37
N ARG A 292 14.87 -17.73 21.07
CA ARG A 292 15.00 -18.69 22.18
C ARG A 292 15.06 -20.14 21.72
N THR A 293 14.72 -20.42 20.47
CA THR A 293 14.59 -21.78 19.95
C THR A 293 16.00 -22.37 19.77
N ARG A 294 16.34 -23.39 20.58
CA ARG A 294 17.64 -24.08 20.49
C ARG A 294 17.83 -24.77 19.14
N LEU A 295 16.77 -25.42 18.65
CA LEU A 295 16.76 -26.11 17.35
C LEU A 295 17.03 -25.16 16.18
N TRP A 296 16.60 -23.90 16.27
CA TRP A 296 16.91 -22.86 15.30
C TRP A 296 18.42 -22.63 15.20
N LYS A 297 19.10 -22.46 16.34
CA LYS A 297 20.56 -22.26 16.38
C LYS A 297 21.33 -23.47 15.87
N VAL A 298 20.92 -24.68 16.23
CA VAL A 298 21.54 -25.93 15.73
C VAL A 298 21.34 -26.09 14.23
N SER A 299 20.14 -25.81 13.73
CA SER A 299 19.83 -25.94 12.30
C SER A 299 20.59 -24.88 11.48
N LEU A 300 20.71 -23.66 12.00
CA LEU A 300 21.53 -22.60 11.40
C LEU A 300 23.01 -22.97 11.36
N GLN A 301 23.55 -23.64 12.39
CA GLN A 301 24.93 -24.12 12.34
C GLN A 301 25.13 -25.14 11.23
N ALA A 302 24.22 -26.11 11.10
CA ALA A 302 24.29 -27.08 10.00
C ALA A 302 24.21 -26.39 8.63
N LEU A 303 23.36 -25.37 8.51
CA LEU A 303 23.25 -24.56 7.30
C LEU A 303 24.54 -23.77 7.03
N ALA A 304 25.11 -23.10 8.04
CA ALA A 304 26.36 -22.37 7.91
C ALA A 304 27.50 -23.27 7.41
N ASP A 305 27.61 -24.48 7.99
CA ASP A 305 28.62 -25.47 7.61
C ASP A 305 28.46 -25.95 6.16
N GLU A 306 27.21 -26.08 5.70
CA GLU A 306 26.88 -26.50 4.34
C GLU A 306 27.15 -25.39 3.31
N LEU A 307 26.73 -24.16 3.62
CA LEU A 307 26.89 -23.02 2.71
C LEU A 307 28.32 -22.47 2.72
N GLY A 308 29.09 -22.72 3.79
CA GLY A 308 30.40 -22.12 4.00
C GLY A 308 30.35 -20.62 4.28
N LEU A 309 29.20 -20.10 4.71
CA LEU A 309 28.95 -18.68 4.98
C LEU A 309 28.78 -18.44 6.49
N ALA A 310 29.26 -17.29 6.97
CA ALA A 310 28.89 -16.83 8.30
C ALA A 310 27.45 -16.30 8.28
N LEU A 311 26.60 -16.81 9.17
CA LEU A 311 25.20 -16.41 9.26
C LEU A 311 25.04 -15.38 10.37
N ASN A 312 24.79 -14.12 9.99
CA ASN A 312 24.49 -13.03 10.91
C ASN A 312 22.98 -12.97 11.11
N VAL A 313 22.48 -13.25 12.31
CA VAL A 313 21.05 -13.26 12.60
C VAL A 313 20.69 -12.08 13.48
N CYS A 314 19.67 -11.33 13.08
CA CYS A 314 19.10 -10.23 13.87
C CYS A 314 17.60 -10.44 14.04
N HIS A 315 17.14 -10.54 15.29
CA HIS A 315 15.72 -10.70 15.58
C HIS A 315 15.02 -9.36 15.81
N PHE A 316 13.80 -9.23 15.28
CA PHE A 316 12.93 -8.11 15.60
C PHE A 316 12.39 -8.23 17.04
N PRO A 317 12.19 -7.10 17.76
CA PRO A 317 11.60 -7.11 19.10
C PRO A 317 10.20 -7.77 19.13
N PRO A 318 9.77 -8.34 20.26
CA PRO A 318 8.41 -8.88 20.39
C PRO A 318 7.32 -7.85 20.01
N GLY A 319 6.25 -8.29 19.36
CA GLY A 319 5.15 -7.42 18.92
C GLY A 319 5.48 -6.52 17.71
N THR A 320 6.63 -6.74 17.06
CA THR A 320 7.07 -5.93 15.92
C THR A 320 7.08 -6.67 14.57
N SER A 321 6.43 -7.83 14.48
CA SER A 321 6.34 -8.64 13.24
C SER A 321 5.92 -7.85 12.00
N LYS A 322 5.02 -6.87 12.17
CA LYS A 322 4.60 -5.97 11.09
C LYS A 322 5.77 -5.19 10.45
N TRP A 323 6.87 -4.97 11.15
CA TRP A 323 8.01 -4.20 10.64
C TRP A 323 9.00 -5.06 9.87
N ASN A 324 8.83 -6.39 9.89
CA ASN A 324 9.62 -7.29 9.07
C ASN A 324 9.30 -7.06 7.59
N LYS A 325 10.32 -6.82 6.76
CA LYS A 325 10.12 -6.37 5.38
C LYS A 325 9.35 -7.40 4.55
N ILE A 326 9.53 -8.69 4.82
CA ILE A 326 8.83 -9.78 4.15
C ILE A 326 7.30 -9.69 4.26
N GLU A 327 6.76 -9.22 5.38
CA GLU A 327 5.31 -9.08 5.59
C GLU A 327 4.69 -8.11 4.58
N HIS A 328 5.36 -6.97 4.37
CA HIS A 328 4.89 -5.93 3.48
C HIS A 328 5.32 -6.12 2.01
N ARG A 329 6.49 -6.73 1.77
CA ARG A 329 7.09 -6.84 0.44
C ARG A 329 6.81 -8.17 -0.26
N LEU A 330 6.47 -9.22 0.47
CA LEU A 330 6.19 -10.54 -0.09
C LEU A 330 4.79 -11.01 0.29
N PHE A 331 4.50 -11.13 1.58
CA PHE A 331 3.25 -11.75 2.05
C PHE A 331 2.00 -10.91 1.78
N SER A 332 2.10 -9.58 1.78
CA SER A 332 0.99 -8.70 1.40
C SER A 332 0.54 -8.95 -0.05
N PHE A 333 1.48 -9.10 -0.98
CA PHE A 333 1.19 -9.35 -2.39
C PHE A 333 0.66 -10.76 -2.63
N ILE A 334 1.22 -11.76 -1.94
CA ILE A 334 0.70 -13.13 -1.97
C ILE A 334 -0.75 -13.16 -1.49
N THR A 335 -1.05 -12.51 -0.36
CA THR A 335 -2.44 -12.41 0.14
C THR A 335 -3.36 -11.70 -0.86
N MET A 336 -2.89 -10.66 -1.55
CA MET A 336 -3.69 -10.00 -2.58
C MET A 336 -4.01 -10.92 -3.76
N ASN A 337 -3.06 -11.75 -4.19
CA ASN A 337 -3.24 -12.69 -5.29
C ASN A 337 -4.08 -13.93 -4.93
N TRP A 338 -4.19 -14.27 -3.65
CA TRP A 338 -5.06 -15.35 -3.17
C TRP A 338 -6.52 -14.93 -3.00
N ARG A 339 -6.82 -13.63 -2.98
CA ARG A 339 -8.19 -13.14 -2.75
C ARG A 339 -9.15 -13.64 -3.82
N GLY A 340 -10.14 -14.43 -3.40
CA GLY A 340 -11.23 -14.93 -4.26
C GLY A 340 -10.89 -16.17 -5.08
N LYS A 341 -9.71 -16.79 -4.88
CA LYS A 341 -9.32 -18.04 -5.53
C LYS A 341 -9.36 -19.20 -4.55
N PRO A 342 -10.03 -20.32 -4.86
CA PRO A 342 -9.99 -21.51 -4.02
C PRO A 342 -8.59 -22.15 -4.12
N LEU A 343 -8.03 -22.51 -2.97
CA LEU A 343 -6.74 -23.18 -2.89
C LEU A 343 -6.95 -24.69 -2.99
N VAL A 344 -7.51 -25.11 -4.13
CA VAL A 344 -7.93 -26.48 -4.46
C VAL A 344 -6.80 -27.52 -4.31
N SER A 345 -5.54 -27.10 -4.51
CA SER A 345 -4.39 -27.99 -4.43
C SER A 345 -3.12 -27.25 -3.99
N LEU A 346 -2.14 -28.02 -3.49
CA LEU A 346 -0.79 -27.52 -3.19
C LEU A 346 -0.10 -26.93 -4.42
N GLN A 347 -0.32 -27.52 -5.60
CA GLN A 347 0.21 -27.00 -6.86
C GLN A 347 -0.40 -25.63 -7.20
N THR A 348 -1.71 -25.45 -6.95
CA THR A 348 -2.39 -24.17 -7.12
C THR A 348 -1.80 -23.11 -6.20
N ILE A 349 -1.52 -23.45 -4.94
CA ILE A 349 -0.86 -22.53 -3.99
C ILE A 349 0.52 -22.11 -4.51
N VAL A 350 1.35 -23.08 -4.91
CA VAL A 350 2.68 -22.81 -5.46
C VAL A 350 2.59 -21.91 -6.70
N ASN A 351 1.70 -22.23 -7.64
CA ASN A 351 1.52 -21.46 -8.86
C ASN A 351 1.02 -20.04 -8.58
N LEU A 352 0.10 -19.85 -7.62
CA LEU A 352 -0.40 -18.52 -7.26
C LEU A 352 0.68 -17.68 -6.58
N ILE A 353 1.52 -18.29 -5.74
CA ILE A 353 2.66 -17.60 -5.15
C ILE A 353 3.67 -17.22 -6.24
N ALA A 354 4.06 -18.17 -7.10
CA ALA A 354 5.05 -17.94 -8.16
C ALA A 354 4.60 -16.87 -9.18
N ASN A 355 3.30 -16.76 -9.45
CA ASN A 355 2.75 -15.72 -10.32
C ASN A 355 2.61 -14.34 -9.64
N THR A 356 3.10 -14.19 -8.40
CA THR A 356 3.06 -12.91 -7.70
C THR A 356 4.08 -11.94 -8.28
N THR A 357 3.60 -10.99 -9.06
CA THR A 357 4.40 -9.89 -9.62
C THR A 357 3.86 -8.54 -9.16
N THR A 358 4.71 -7.52 -9.10
CA THR A 358 4.33 -6.16 -8.72
C THR A 358 4.85 -5.16 -9.75
N GLY A 359 4.22 -3.99 -9.85
CA GLY A 359 4.70 -2.90 -10.71
C GLY A 359 6.10 -2.39 -10.33
N THR A 360 6.59 -2.73 -9.13
CA THR A 360 7.96 -2.47 -8.67
C THR A 360 8.97 -3.57 -9.01
N GLY A 361 8.57 -4.58 -9.79
CA GLY A 361 9.47 -5.64 -10.27
C GLY A 361 9.75 -6.77 -9.28
N LEU A 362 8.88 -7.01 -8.29
CA LEU A 362 9.02 -8.18 -7.40
C LEU A 362 8.90 -9.47 -8.22
N ILE A 363 9.90 -10.34 -8.10
CA ILE A 363 9.88 -11.69 -8.66
C ILE A 363 9.78 -12.67 -7.50
N VAL A 364 8.76 -13.53 -7.52
CA VAL A 364 8.57 -14.57 -6.52
C VAL A 364 8.71 -15.94 -7.18
N LYS A 365 9.58 -16.79 -6.63
CA LYS A 365 9.60 -18.22 -6.93
C LYS A 365 9.02 -18.99 -5.76
N ALA A 366 8.30 -20.06 -6.06
CA ALA A 366 7.78 -20.95 -5.04
C ALA A 366 7.95 -22.40 -5.45
N ALA A 367 8.16 -23.27 -4.46
CA ALA A 367 8.22 -24.71 -4.67
C ALA A 367 7.64 -25.46 -3.47
N LEU A 368 7.14 -26.66 -3.73
CA LEU A 368 6.69 -27.57 -2.69
C LEU A 368 7.89 -28.15 -1.94
N ASP A 369 7.83 -28.15 -0.61
CA ASP A 369 8.75 -28.89 0.23
C ASP A 369 8.07 -30.17 0.74
N THR A 370 8.47 -31.30 0.16
CA THR A 370 7.96 -32.64 0.47
C THR A 370 8.69 -33.29 1.64
N ASN A 371 9.68 -32.60 2.24
CA ASN A 371 10.40 -33.13 3.39
C ASN A 371 9.48 -33.28 4.61
N HIS A 372 9.75 -34.33 5.38
CA HIS A 372 9.10 -34.53 6.67
C HIS A 372 9.89 -33.83 7.77
N TYR A 373 9.19 -33.09 8.64
CA TYR A 373 9.79 -32.40 9.78
C TYR A 373 9.10 -32.82 11.06
N ASP A 374 9.85 -33.47 11.94
CA ASP A 374 9.37 -33.92 13.24
C ASP A 374 9.19 -32.74 14.19
N THR A 375 8.22 -32.86 15.09
CA THR A 375 7.97 -31.88 16.16
C THR A 375 8.63 -32.33 17.45
N GLU A 376 8.78 -31.41 18.41
CA GLU A 376 9.28 -31.71 19.76
C GLU A 376 10.72 -32.24 19.84
N ILE A 377 11.54 -31.97 18.82
CA ILE A 377 12.96 -32.28 18.84
C ILE A 377 13.63 -31.54 20.00
N LYS A 378 14.16 -32.30 20.97
CA LYS A 378 14.90 -31.77 22.10
C LYS A 378 16.37 -31.62 21.72
N VAL A 379 16.91 -30.43 21.97
CA VAL A 379 18.33 -30.11 21.80
C VAL A 379 19.00 -30.12 23.16
N SER A 380 20.01 -30.97 23.29
CA SER A 380 20.84 -31.09 24.48
C SER A 380 21.73 -29.85 24.69
N ASP A 381 22.18 -29.64 25.93
CA ASP A 381 23.14 -28.56 26.24
C ASP A 381 24.49 -28.80 25.56
N GLU A 382 24.90 -30.06 25.37
CA GLU A 382 26.13 -30.42 24.66
C GLU A 382 26.08 -30.00 23.18
N GLU A 383 24.96 -30.24 22.51
CA GLU A 383 24.79 -29.81 21.11
C GLU A 383 24.84 -28.29 20.98
N LEU A 384 24.24 -27.57 21.94
CA LEU A 384 24.26 -26.12 21.96
C LEU A 384 25.67 -25.56 22.24
N ALA A 385 26.44 -26.22 23.10
CA ALA A 385 27.82 -25.83 23.42
C ALA A 385 28.79 -26.05 22.25
N ARG A 386 28.47 -26.97 21.32
CA ARG A 386 29.29 -27.24 20.12
C ARG A 386 29.09 -26.22 19.00
N LEU A 387 28.16 -25.28 19.15
CA LEU A 387 27.89 -24.25 18.13
C LEU A 387 28.98 -23.19 18.14
N GLN A 388 29.39 -22.74 16.95
CA GLN A 388 30.29 -21.60 16.75
C GLN A 388 29.48 -20.30 16.74
N LEU A 389 28.72 -20.09 17.82
CA LEU A 389 27.84 -18.95 17.99
C LEU A 389 28.56 -17.84 18.75
N GLN A 390 28.71 -16.69 18.11
CA GLN A 390 29.20 -15.46 18.71
C GLN A 390 28.03 -14.49 18.89
N ARG A 391 27.77 -14.10 20.14
CA ARG A 391 26.75 -13.08 20.44
C ARG A 391 27.31 -11.69 20.13
N HIS A 392 26.49 -10.81 19.59
CA HIS A 392 26.88 -9.42 19.39
C HIS A 392 26.87 -8.66 20.73
N GLU A 393 27.63 -7.58 20.82
CA GLU A 393 27.66 -6.72 22.01
C GLU A 393 26.29 -6.10 22.30
N PHE A 394 25.59 -5.67 21.24
CA PHE A 394 24.25 -5.11 21.35
C PHE A 394 23.17 -6.20 21.24
N HIS A 395 22.41 -6.41 22.32
CA HIS A 395 21.38 -7.46 22.45
C HIS A 395 21.81 -8.83 21.90
N GLY A 396 22.87 -9.40 22.47
CA GLY A 396 23.43 -10.71 22.06
C GLY A 396 22.45 -11.90 22.09
N ASP A 397 21.30 -11.75 22.75
CA ASP A 397 20.22 -12.74 22.73
C ASP A 397 19.36 -12.66 21.44
N TRP A 398 19.33 -11.49 20.79
CA TRP A 398 18.63 -11.23 19.53
C TRP A 398 19.56 -11.16 18.33
N ASN A 399 20.81 -10.79 18.56
CA ASN A 399 21.79 -10.53 17.52
C ASN A 399 23.01 -11.43 17.73
N TYR A 400 23.28 -12.32 16.79
CA TYR A 400 24.38 -13.28 16.89
C TYR A 400 24.87 -13.72 15.50
N THR A 401 26.14 -14.08 15.43
CA THR A 401 26.77 -14.69 14.26
C THR A 401 27.00 -16.17 14.53
N ILE A 402 26.62 -17.01 13.57
CA ILE A 402 27.03 -18.42 13.55
C ILE A 402 28.03 -18.60 12.42
N THR A 403 29.26 -18.97 12.77
CA THR A 403 30.32 -19.20 11.79
C THR A 403 30.37 -20.69 11.40
N PRO A 404 30.75 -21.02 10.16
CA PRO A 404 30.88 -22.40 9.75
C PRO A 404 31.99 -23.10 10.56
N ARG A 405 31.69 -24.28 11.08
CA ARG A 405 32.69 -25.18 11.66
C ARG A 405 33.61 -25.60 10.53
N ARG A 406 34.91 -25.31 10.66
CA ARG A 406 35.91 -25.83 9.72
C ARG A 406 35.75 -27.35 9.66
N LYS A 407 35.41 -27.91 8.48
CA LYS A 407 35.56 -29.34 8.24
C LYS A 407 37.02 -29.66 8.55
N LYS A 408 37.29 -30.52 9.54
CA LYS A 408 38.59 -31.20 9.60
C LYS A 408 38.76 -31.84 8.23
N LYS A 409 39.76 -31.39 7.46
CA LYS A 409 40.21 -32.14 6.29
C LYS A 409 40.57 -33.52 6.83
N LEU A 410 39.76 -34.53 6.51
CA LEU A 410 40.10 -35.93 6.65
C LEU A 410 41.14 -36.27 5.60
#